data_AF-A0A1J3I3D6-F1
#
_entry.id   AF-A0A1J3I3D6-F1
#
_cell.length_a   1.000
_cell.length_b   1.000
_cell.length_c   1.000
_cell.angle_alpha   90.00
_cell.angle_beta   90.00
_cell.angle_gamma   90.00
#
_symmetry.space_group_name_H-M   'P 1'
#
loop_
_entity.id
_entity.type
_entity.pdbx_description
1 polymer ?
#
loop_
_entity_poly.entity_id
_entity_poly.type
_entity_poly.pdbx_seq_one_letter_code
_entity_poly.pdbx_strand_id
1 'polypeptide(L)'
;KESPYIEPTTNLNFSSDAEFIGSGKTGTVADDWIDTYQKQNNILRYFPDGLRNCYNLIVKQGTNYIIRATFSYGNYDGLDKYPK
;
A
#
# COMPACT_ATOMS: atom_id res chain seq x y z
N LYS A 1 2.32 -1.68 -12.71
CA LYS A 1 1.33 -0.67 -13.18
C LYS A 1 1.79 0.71 -12.73
N GLU A 2 1.71 1.72 -13.57
CA GLU A 2 2.29 3.05 -13.33
C GLU A 2 1.44 3.90 -12.35
N SER A 3 2.12 4.74 -11.57
CA SER A 3 1.58 5.78 -10.69
C SER A 3 2.09 7.14 -11.21
N PRO A 4 1.31 8.23 -11.14
CA PRO A 4 -0.01 8.35 -10.51
C PRO A 4 -1.17 7.84 -11.37
N TYR A 5 -2.33 7.55 -10.77
CA TYR A 5 -3.56 7.18 -11.50
C TYR A 5 -4.84 7.47 -10.70
N ILE A 6 -5.97 7.59 -11.41
CA ILE A 6 -7.31 7.65 -10.81
C ILE A 6 -7.86 6.22 -10.68
N GLU A 7 -8.28 5.85 -9.48
CA GLU A 7 -8.92 4.56 -9.19
C GLU A 7 -10.40 4.61 -9.64
N PRO A 8 -10.85 3.69 -10.51
CA PRO A 8 -12.16 3.81 -11.17
C PRO A 8 -13.36 3.62 -10.26
N THR A 9 -13.24 2.86 -9.16
CA THR A 9 -14.36 2.61 -8.23
C THR A 9 -14.58 3.75 -7.25
N THR A 10 -13.50 4.39 -6.77
CA THR A 10 -13.57 5.46 -5.77
C THR A 10 -13.38 6.86 -6.37
N ASN A 11 -12.93 6.97 -7.62
CA ASN A 11 -12.50 8.22 -8.27
C ASN A 11 -11.43 9.00 -7.48
N LEU A 12 -10.62 8.30 -6.69
CA LEU A 12 -9.52 8.90 -5.93
C LEU A 12 -8.23 8.84 -6.75
N ASN A 13 -7.43 9.90 -6.66
CA ASN A 13 -6.09 9.90 -7.24
C ASN A 13 -5.11 9.22 -6.27
N PHE A 14 -4.40 8.21 -6.75
CA PHE A 14 -3.38 7.49 -6.00
C PHE A 14 -2.00 7.73 -6.62
N SER A 15 -1.03 7.96 -5.74
CA SER A 15 0.38 8.04 -6.06
C SER A 15 1.17 7.04 -5.21
N SER A 16 2.38 6.71 -5.66
CA SER A 16 3.31 5.87 -4.91
C SER A 16 3.62 6.48 -3.53
N ASP A 17 3.86 5.60 -2.56
CA ASP A 17 4.20 5.96 -1.19
C ASP A 17 5.71 6.25 -1.01
N ALA A 18 6.52 6.03 -2.05
CA ALA A 18 7.99 6.00 -1.98
C ALA A 18 8.64 7.30 -1.48
N GLU A 19 8.01 8.45 -1.67
CA GLU A 19 8.52 9.74 -1.17
C GLU A 19 8.25 9.95 0.33
N PHE A 20 7.34 9.18 0.92
CA PHE A 20 6.91 9.34 2.31
C PHE A 20 7.55 8.33 3.27
N ILE A 21 8.26 7.32 2.75
CA ILE A 21 8.92 6.28 3.56
C ILE A 21 10.21 5.77 2.91
N GLY A 22 11.27 5.64 3.71
CA GLY A 22 12.57 5.14 3.27
C GLY A 22 12.87 3.67 3.62
N SER A 23 11.89 2.93 4.15
CA SER A 23 12.06 1.56 4.68
C SER A 23 11.03 0.59 4.08
N GLY A 24 11.25 -0.71 4.31
CA GLY A 24 10.41 -1.78 3.77
C GLY A 24 10.69 -2.09 2.29
N LYS A 25 10.04 -3.14 1.81
CA LYS A 25 10.11 -3.63 0.43
C LYS A 25 8.72 -3.61 -0.17
N THR A 26 8.64 -3.52 -1.49
CA THR A 26 7.36 -3.62 -2.22
C THR A 26 7.13 -5.03 -2.73
N GLY A 27 5.88 -5.47 -2.69
CA GLY A 27 5.42 -6.74 -3.24
C GLY A 27 4.21 -6.51 -4.14
N THR A 28 4.06 -7.34 -5.16
CA THR A 28 2.83 -7.37 -5.98
C THR A 28 2.08 -8.64 -5.61
N VAL A 29 0.77 -8.53 -5.44
CA VAL A 29 -0.09 -9.70 -5.25
C VAL A 29 0.06 -10.66 -6.44
N ALA A 30 -0.15 -11.96 -6.22
CA ALA A 30 -0.16 -12.95 -7.29
C ALA A 30 -1.29 -12.67 -8.29
N ASP A 31 -1.13 -13.14 -9.53
CA ASP A 31 -2.03 -12.79 -10.64
C ASP A 31 -3.51 -13.11 -10.36
N ASP A 32 -3.78 -14.25 -9.70
CA ASP A 32 -5.12 -14.69 -9.31
C ASP A 32 -5.83 -13.71 -8.33
N TRP A 33 -5.06 -12.82 -7.69
CA TRP A 33 -5.57 -11.84 -6.73
C TRP A 33 -5.75 -10.44 -7.32
N ILE A 34 -5.26 -10.15 -8.53
CA ILE A 34 -5.25 -8.80 -9.11
C ILE A 34 -6.64 -8.19 -9.22
N ASP A 35 -7.65 -9.01 -9.53
CA ASP A 35 -9.04 -8.55 -9.71
C ASP A 35 -9.87 -8.71 -8.42
N THR A 36 -9.31 -9.31 -7.37
CA THR A 36 -9.97 -9.47 -6.05
C THR A 36 -9.93 -8.17 -5.24
N TYR A 37 -8.94 -7.31 -5.49
CA TYR A 37 -8.75 -6.07 -4.75
C TYR A 37 -8.90 -4.83 -5.62
N GLN A 38 -9.15 -3.68 -4.97
CA GLN A 38 -9.00 -2.39 -5.63
C GLN A 38 -7.55 -2.17 -6.04
N LYS A 39 -7.34 -1.41 -7.12
CA LYS A 39 -6.03 -1.28 -7.77
C LYS A 39 -4.89 -0.87 -6.83
N GLN A 40 -5.15 -0.01 -5.84
CA GLN A 40 -4.16 0.44 -4.86
C GLN A 40 -3.69 -0.64 -3.88
N ASN A 41 -4.42 -1.75 -3.77
CA ASN A 41 -4.07 -2.86 -2.88
C ASN A 41 -3.26 -3.95 -3.60
N ASN A 42 -3.08 -3.86 -4.92
CA ASN A 42 -2.33 -4.87 -5.69
C ASN A 42 -0.81 -4.73 -5.55
N ILE A 43 -0.33 -3.57 -5.15
CA ILE A 43 1.07 -3.32 -4.79
C ILE A 43 1.07 -2.91 -3.32
N LEU A 44 1.77 -3.67 -2.49
CA LEU A 44 1.84 -3.47 -1.05
C LEU A 44 3.27 -3.20 -0.62
N ARG A 45 3.42 -2.58 0.55
CA ARG A 45 4.69 -2.47 1.27
C ARG A 45 4.69 -3.44 2.44
N TYR A 46 5.76 -4.22 2.56
CA TYR A 46 5.99 -5.13 3.66
C TYR A 46 7.34 -4.84 4.32
N PHE A 47 7.46 -5.24 5.59
CA PHE A 47 8.60 -4.90 6.43
C PHE A 47 9.20 -6.18 7.02
N PRO A 48 10.08 -6.87 6.28
CA PRO A 48 10.72 -8.10 6.78
C PRO A 48 11.79 -7.79 7.82
N ASP A 49 12.33 -6.57 7.77
CA ASP A 49 13.43 -6.09 8.60
C ASP A 49 12.94 -4.93 9.48
N GLY A 50 13.27 -4.97 10.77
CA GLY A 50 13.05 -3.86 11.70
C GLY A 50 11.76 -3.92 12.52
N LEU A 51 11.81 -3.33 13.71
CA LEU A 51 10.68 -3.27 14.66
C LEU A 51 9.78 -2.05 14.45
N ARG A 52 10.27 -1.01 13.75
CA ARG A 52 9.57 0.27 13.58
C ARG A 52 9.83 0.85 12.19
N ASN A 53 8.75 1.22 11.51
CA ASN A 53 8.78 1.89 10.20
C ASN A 53 7.89 3.14 10.27
N CYS A 54 8.37 4.27 9.76
CA CYS A 54 7.72 5.59 9.91
C CYS A 54 7.43 6.21 8.54
N TYR A 55 6.18 6.63 8.34
CA TYR A 55 5.79 7.50 7.23
C TYR A 55 5.87 8.96 7.67
N ASN A 56 6.43 9.83 6.82
CA ASN A 56 6.51 11.26 7.05
C ASN A 56 5.54 11.98 6.10
N LEU A 57 4.43 12.49 6.65
CA LEU A 57 3.40 13.21 5.90
C LEU A 57 3.46 14.71 6.21
N ILE A 58 3.45 15.55 5.17
CA ILE A 58 3.37 17.00 5.33
C ILE A 58 1.90 17.38 5.52
N VAL A 59 1.57 17.97 6.67
CA VAL A 59 0.19 18.35 7.03
C VAL A 59 0.10 19.81 7.44
N LYS A 60 -1.11 20.38 7.37
CA LYS A 60 -1.39 21.73 7.86
C LYS A 60 -1.88 21.68 9.30
N GLN A 61 -1.22 22.42 10.19
CA GLN A 61 -1.61 22.53 11.59
C GLN A 61 -3.06 23.04 11.73
N GLY A 62 -3.79 22.47 12.70
CA GLY A 62 -5.18 22.85 12.98
C GLY A 62 -6.22 22.25 12.02
N THR A 63 -5.79 21.40 11.08
CA THR A 63 -6.70 20.68 10.17
C THR A 63 -6.91 19.25 10.67
N ASN A 64 -8.16 18.78 10.66
CA ASN A 64 -8.48 17.40 10.98
C ASN A 64 -8.34 16.53 9.73
N TYR A 65 -7.60 15.43 9.84
CA TYR A 65 -7.35 14.48 8.77
C TYR A 65 -7.87 13.10 9.12
N ILE A 66 -8.43 12.40 8.15
CA ILE A 66 -8.72 10.97 8.26
C ILE A 66 -7.51 10.23 7.74
N ILE A 67 -6.87 9.44 8.59
CA ILE A 67 -5.80 8.51 8.21
C ILE A 67 -6.44 7.12 8.07
N ARG A 68 -6.29 6.50 6.91
CA ARG A 68 -6.77 5.16 6.61
C ARG A 68 -5.60 4.29 6.17
N ALA A 69 -5.47 3.12 6.77
CA ALA A 69 -4.55 2.07 6.33
C ALA A 69 -5.36 0.87 5.85
N THR A 70 -4.92 0.26 4.75
CA THR A 70 -5.52 -0.95 4.17
C THR A 70 -4.45 -2.03 4.12
N PHE A 71 -4.81 -3.25 4.49
CA PHE A 71 -3.91 -4.40 4.51
C PHE A 71 -4.45 -5.49 3.59
N SER A 72 -3.59 -6.07 2.76
CA SER A 72 -3.90 -7.14 1.83
C SER A 72 -2.68 -8.06 1.74
N TYR A 73 -2.90 -9.37 1.64
CA TYR A 73 -1.81 -10.34 1.48
C TYR A 73 -1.65 -10.74 0.02
N GLY A 74 -2.73 -11.23 -0.62
CA GLY A 74 -2.74 -11.56 -2.04
C GLY A 74 -1.60 -12.48 -2.49
N ASN A 75 -1.08 -13.32 -1.59
CA ASN A 75 0.04 -14.21 -1.86
C ASN A 75 1.27 -13.52 -2.50
N TYR A 76 1.59 -12.29 -2.06
CA TYR A 76 2.66 -11.49 -2.67
C TYR A 76 4.06 -12.11 -2.57
N ASP A 77 4.25 -13.06 -1.65
CA ASP A 77 5.51 -13.76 -1.39
C ASP A 77 5.51 -15.22 -1.91
N GLY A 78 4.41 -15.68 -2.50
CA GLY A 78 4.27 -17.04 -3.03
C GLY A 78 4.18 -18.14 -1.97
N LEU A 79 4.04 -17.80 -0.68
CA LEU A 79 3.97 -18.80 0.40
C LEU A 79 2.57 -19.39 0.59
N ASP A 80 1.55 -18.76 0.00
CA ASP A 80 0.13 -19.07 0.12
C ASP A 80 -0.30 -19.33 1.58
N LYS A 81 0.22 -18.49 2.47
CA LYS A 81 0.02 -18.64 3.91
C LYS A 81 -0.24 -17.29 4.52
N TYR A 82 -1.43 -17.15 5.10
CA TYR A 82 -1.77 -15.93 5.81
C TYR A 82 -0.71 -15.59 6.88
N PRO A 83 -0.28 -14.32 6.95
CA PRO A 83 0.57 -13.83 8.02
C PRO A 83 -0.04 -14.19 9.39
N LYS A 84 0.81 -14.63 10.33
CA LYS A 84 0.41 -14.93 11.71
C LYS A 84 0.44 -13.69 12.59
#